data_AF-A0A183H1P2-F1
#
_entry.id   AF-A0A183H1P2-F1
#
_cell.length_a   1.000
_cell.length_b   1.000
_cell.length_c   1.000
_cell.angle_alpha   90.00
_cell.angle_beta   90.00
_cell.angle_gamma   90.00
#
_symmetry.space_group_name_H-M   'P 1'
#
loop_
_entity.id
_entity.type
_entity.pdbx_description
1 polymer ?
#
loop_
_entity_poly.entity_id
_entity_poly.type
_entity_poly.pdbx_seq_one_letter_code
_entity_poly.pdbx_strand_id
1 'polypeptide(L)'
;MELLRTYPASSDGASSDTDDDGELAHCKLITLKNCRSVALTSELAPIAGTKLDVGGVRCIDLQTKELNYNPKYEELFQPMAGPSNPFKSANQTAPKNMLTGFVESAHVNNFQFEQQIRSFDTLGFARDPSADQSSQFIGDTKKAQETQGASLFEGQKTGGEKRRRKRNMDPSDVEGYTGI
;
A
#
# COMPACT_ATOMS: atom_id res chain seq x y z
N MET A 1 16.67 -26.04 12.77
CA MET A 1 18.04 -25.62 12.37
C MET A 1 18.06 -24.10 12.44
N GLU A 2 17.92 -23.52 13.64
CA GLU A 2 19.02 -23.12 14.53
C GLU A 2 20.08 -22.28 13.83
N LEU A 3 20.01 -20.95 14.01
CA LEU A 3 21.16 -20.06 13.96
C LEU A 3 20.93 -18.88 14.93
N LEU A 4 21.03 -19.14 16.24
CA LEU A 4 21.37 -18.09 17.21
C LEU A 4 22.88 -17.83 17.11
N ARG A 5 23.28 -16.61 16.78
CA ARG A 5 24.67 -16.13 16.91
C ARG A 5 24.86 -15.55 18.30
N THR A 6 25.76 -16.15 19.08
CA THR A 6 26.30 -15.61 20.32
C THR A 6 27.53 -14.74 20.02
N TYR A 7 27.65 -13.60 20.71
CA TYR A 7 28.84 -12.75 20.66
C TYR A 7 29.83 -13.13 21.78
N PRO A 8 31.15 -13.02 21.56
CA PRO A 8 32.16 -13.36 22.55
C PRO A 8 32.29 -12.30 23.64
N ALA A 9 32.52 -12.79 24.86
CA ALA A 9 32.78 -12.04 26.07
C ALA A 9 34.06 -11.19 25.99
N SER A 10 33.97 -9.91 26.39
CA SER A 10 35.11 -9.11 26.79
C SER A 10 35.11 -9.01 28.31
N SER A 11 36.19 -9.52 28.89
CA SER A 11 36.58 -9.45 30.30
C SER A 11 36.87 -8.00 30.69
N ASP A 12 36.36 -7.57 31.85
CA ASP A 12 37.12 -6.77 32.81
C ASP A 12 36.44 -6.87 34.18
N GLY A 13 37.23 -7.29 35.17
CA GLY A 13 36.76 -7.56 36.53
C GLY A 13 36.77 -6.33 37.41
N ALA A 14 35.77 -6.24 38.29
CA ALA A 14 35.87 -5.57 39.58
C ALA A 14 34.81 -6.18 40.52
N SER A 15 35.29 -6.83 41.58
CA SER A 15 34.49 -7.30 42.71
C SER A 15 34.06 -6.11 43.57
N SER A 16 32.76 -6.02 43.88
CA SER A 16 32.28 -5.40 45.10
C SER A 16 30.93 -6.00 45.48
N ASP A 17 30.93 -6.80 46.55
CA ASP A 17 29.74 -7.12 47.34
C ASP A 17 29.10 -5.82 47.84
N THR A 18 27.85 -5.59 47.50
CA THR A 18 26.90 -4.83 48.30
C THR A 18 25.51 -5.35 47.99
N ASP A 19 24.84 -5.89 49.01
CA ASP A 19 23.44 -6.27 49.00
C ASP A 19 22.58 -5.10 48.50
N ASP A 20 21.84 -5.29 47.41
CA ASP A 20 20.79 -4.37 46.97
C ASP A 20 19.56 -5.15 46.53
N ASP A 21 18.49 -4.91 47.26
CA ASP A 21 17.20 -5.57 47.21
C ASP A 21 16.41 -5.09 45.99
N GLY A 22 16.79 -5.52 44.80
CA GLY A 22 16.24 -5.04 43.53
C GLY A 22 15.45 -6.08 42.75
N GLU A 23 14.15 -6.16 43.01
CA GLU A 23 13.07 -6.75 42.19
C GLU A 23 13.44 -7.46 40.86
N LEU A 24 13.72 -8.76 40.91
CA LEU A 24 13.53 -9.71 39.80
C LEU A 24 12.18 -10.45 39.95
N ALA A 25 11.14 -9.68 40.28
CA ALA A 25 9.78 -10.20 40.48
C ALA A 25 8.92 -10.20 39.19
N HIS A 26 9.50 -9.99 38.01
CA HIS A 26 8.75 -10.05 36.77
C HIS A 26 8.84 -11.46 36.17
N CYS A 27 7.68 -12.13 36.15
CA CYS A 27 7.41 -13.42 35.50
C CYS A 27 7.72 -14.70 36.29
N LYS A 28 7.19 -14.84 37.51
CA LYS A 28 6.92 -16.19 38.06
C LYS A 28 5.67 -16.77 37.38
N LEU A 29 5.82 -17.91 36.74
CA LEU A 29 4.73 -18.67 36.11
C LEU A 29 3.69 -19.06 37.17
N ILE A 30 2.45 -18.64 36.97
CA ILE A 30 1.33 -18.96 37.86
C ILE A 30 1.09 -20.48 37.78
N THR A 31 1.44 -21.19 38.84
CA THR A 31 1.14 -22.62 39.02
C THR A 31 0.00 -22.77 40.01
N LEU A 32 -0.90 -23.74 39.74
CA LEU A 32 -2.16 -23.96 40.47
C LEU A 32 -2.01 -24.10 42.00
N LYS A 33 -0.81 -24.46 42.47
CA LYS A 33 -0.47 -24.59 43.90
C LYS A 33 -0.21 -23.25 44.61
N ASN A 34 0.06 -22.17 43.88
CA ASN A 34 0.38 -20.84 44.43
C ASN A 34 -0.82 -19.87 44.43
N CYS A 35 -2.00 -20.34 44.03
CA CYS A 35 -3.23 -19.56 44.02
C CYS A 35 -3.92 -19.66 45.39
N ARG A 36 -3.52 -18.83 46.36
CA ARG A 36 -4.36 -18.59 47.54
C ARG A 36 -5.62 -17.89 47.02
N SER A 37 -6.78 -18.51 47.18
CA SER A 37 -8.07 -18.00 46.72
C SER A 37 -8.32 -16.61 47.31
N VAL A 38 -8.01 -15.56 46.53
CA VAL A 38 -8.44 -14.21 46.83
C VAL A 38 -9.95 -14.22 46.70
N ALA A 39 -10.64 -13.94 47.81
CA ALA A 39 -12.08 -13.80 47.83
C ALA A 39 -12.49 -12.81 46.72
N LEU A 40 -13.26 -13.30 45.74
CA LEU A 40 -13.81 -12.48 44.68
C LEU A 40 -14.81 -11.51 45.31
N THR A 41 -14.36 -10.31 45.66
CA THR A 41 -15.26 -9.16 45.81
C THR A 41 -15.80 -8.88 44.42
N SER A 42 -16.95 -9.49 44.16
CA SER A 42 -17.67 -9.43 42.90
C SER A 42 -18.30 -8.04 42.75
N GLU A 43 -17.49 -7.03 42.45
CA GLU A 43 -17.98 -5.84 41.76
C GLU A 43 -18.17 -6.21 40.29
N LEU A 44 -19.27 -6.92 40.03
CA LEU A 44 -19.66 -7.43 38.72
C LEU A 44 -20.27 -6.32 37.85
N ALA A 45 -19.79 -5.08 38.00
CA ALA A 45 -20.11 -4.04 37.03
C ALA A 45 -19.34 -4.39 35.75
N PRO A 46 -20.02 -4.71 34.63
CA PRO A 46 -19.32 -4.88 33.38
C PRO A 46 -18.54 -3.58 33.11
N ILE A 47 -17.30 -3.69 32.61
CA ILE A 47 -16.63 -2.56 31.99
C ILE A 47 -17.62 -2.00 30.98
N ALA A 48 -18.09 -0.78 31.24
CA ALA A 48 -18.96 -0.04 30.35
C ALA A 48 -18.08 0.40 29.18
N GLY A 49 -17.74 -0.55 28.31
CA GLY A 49 -17.17 -0.25 27.01
C GLY A 49 -18.14 0.68 26.32
N THR A 50 -17.65 1.85 25.92
CA THR A 50 -18.43 2.66 24.98
C THR A 50 -18.65 1.78 23.74
N LYS A 51 -19.75 1.97 23.01
CA LYS A 51 -20.04 1.17 21.79
C LYS A 51 -18.91 1.17 20.75
N LEU A 52 -17.94 2.08 20.92
CA LEU A 52 -16.79 2.31 20.08
C LEU A 52 -15.48 1.79 20.69
N ASP A 53 -15.48 1.12 21.85
CA ASP A 53 -14.27 0.53 22.42
C ASP A 53 -14.32 -0.99 22.30
N VAL A 54 -13.54 -1.54 21.37
CA VAL A 54 -13.28 -2.99 21.30
C VAL A 54 -11.84 -3.22 21.75
N GLY A 55 -11.65 -3.64 23.01
CA GLY A 55 -10.31 -3.90 23.56
C GLY A 55 -9.52 -2.67 24.01
N GLY A 56 -10.20 -1.55 24.32
CA GLY A 56 -9.56 -0.31 24.79
C GLY A 56 -9.01 0.59 23.67
N VAL A 57 -9.29 0.24 22.42
CA VAL A 57 -9.00 1.03 21.23
C VAL A 57 -10.32 1.56 20.68
N ARG A 58 -10.36 2.86 20.41
CA ARG A 58 -11.50 3.51 19.75
C ARG A 58 -11.61 2.99 18.33
N CYS A 59 -12.71 2.33 18.00
CA CYS A 59 -13.00 1.86 16.66
C CYS A 59 -13.84 2.88 15.88
N ILE A 60 -13.47 3.09 14.63
CA ILE A 60 -14.18 3.95 13.69
C ILE A 60 -15.24 3.12 12.96
N ASP A 61 -16.40 3.72 12.69
CA ASP A 61 -17.43 3.07 11.90
C ASP A 61 -17.03 3.04 10.41
N LEU A 62 -17.07 1.84 9.82
CA LEU A 62 -16.72 1.58 8.42
C LEU A 62 -17.64 2.30 7.42
N GLN A 63 -18.86 2.68 7.83
CA GLN A 63 -19.79 3.41 6.97
C GLN A 63 -19.50 4.91 6.93
N THR A 64 -18.76 5.45 7.91
CA THR A 64 -18.46 6.88 7.99
C THR A 64 -17.26 7.23 7.10
N LYS A 65 -17.43 8.21 6.21
CA LYS A 65 -16.41 8.64 5.24
C LYS A 65 -15.63 9.89 5.67
N GLU A 66 -16.18 10.66 6.59
CA GLU A 66 -15.59 11.91 7.06
C GLU A 66 -15.37 11.82 8.57
N LEU A 67 -14.19 12.22 9.02
CA LEU A 67 -13.79 12.22 10.42
C LEU A 67 -13.46 13.65 10.86
N ASN A 68 -13.96 14.04 12.03
CA ASN A 68 -13.78 15.38 12.59
C ASN A 68 -12.50 15.51 13.44
N TYR A 69 -11.72 14.45 13.53
CA TYR A 69 -10.47 14.38 14.30
C TYR A 69 -9.45 13.57 13.53
N ASN A 70 -8.18 13.67 13.91
CA ASN A 70 -7.10 12.89 13.32
C ASN A 70 -6.94 11.57 14.10
N PRO A 71 -7.44 10.43 13.59
CA PRO A 71 -7.31 9.15 14.27
C PRO A 71 -5.88 8.63 14.21
N LYS A 72 -5.56 7.67 15.10
CA LYS A 72 -4.31 6.92 14.99
C LYS A 72 -4.38 5.88 13.88
N TYR A 73 -3.23 5.47 13.37
CA TYR A 73 -3.14 4.42 12.35
C TYR A 73 -3.85 3.12 12.78
N GLU A 74 -3.60 2.65 14.02
CA GLU A 74 -4.20 1.43 14.57
C GLU A 74 -5.73 1.50 14.67
N GLU A 75 -6.29 2.70 14.87
CA GLU A 75 -7.74 2.92 14.99
C GLU A 75 -8.42 2.94 13.60
N LEU A 76 -7.73 3.49 12.58
CA LEU A 76 -8.29 3.68 11.23
C LEU A 76 -8.13 2.45 10.32
N PHE A 77 -6.98 1.78 10.39
CA PHE A 77 -6.65 0.65 9.49
C PHE A 77 -6.89 -0.72 10.13
N GLN A 78 -7.73 -0.78 11.17
CA GLN A 78 -8.10 -2.03 11.80
C GLN A 78 -8.90 -2.92 10.83
N PRO A 79 -8.54 -4.20 10.67
CA PRO A 79 -9.29 -5.10 9.79
C PRO A 79 -10.69 -5.38 10.34
N MET A 80 -11.66 -5.52 9.45
CA MET A 80 -13.03 -5.89 9.82
C MET A 80 -13.05 -7.30 10.43
N ALA A 81 -13.60 -7.42 11.63
CA ALA A 81 -13.74 -8.70 12.31
C ALA A 81 -14.89 -9.53 11.72
N GLY A 82 -14.70 -10.86 11.65
CA GLY A 82 -15.71 -11.83 11.22
C GLY A 82 -15.50 -12.39 9.81
N PRO A 83 -16.24 -13.46 9.44
CA PRO A 83 -16.13 -14.06 8.12
C PRO A 83 -16.72 -13.16 7.03
N SER A 84 -16.14 -13.21 5.82
CA SER A 84 -16.72 -12.56 4.65
C SER A 84 -18.02 -13.25 4.23
N ASN A 85 -19.02 -12.46 3.82
CA ASN A 85 -20.32 -12.98 3.40
C ASN A 85 -20.20 -13.74 2.07
N PRO A 86 -20.45 -15.07 2.05
CA PRO A 86 -20.28 -15.89 0.84
C PRO A 86 -21.37 -15.67 -0.22
N PHE A 87 -22.49 -15.02 0.12
CA PHE A 87 -23.60 -14.76 -0.80
C PHE A 87 -23.42 -13.49 -1.63
N LYS A 88 -22.35 -12.73 -1.38
CA LYS A 88 -22.03 -11.55 -2.19
C LYS A 88 -21.22 -11.96 -3.41
N SER A 89 -21.62 -11.48 -4.58
CA SER A 89 -20.79 -11.62 -5.78
C SER A 89 -19.53 -10.75 -5.69
N ALA A 90 -18.51 -11.02 -6.51
CA ALA A 90 -17.27 -10.23 -6.53
C ALA A 90 -17.52 -8.73 -6.74
N ASN A 91 -18.53 -8.38 -7.55
CA ASN A 91 -18.94 -6.98 -7.78
C ASN A 91 -19.69 -6.37 -6.58
N GLN A 92 -20.32 -7.19 -5.73
CA GLN A 92 -20.97 -6.72 -4.50
C GLN A 92 -19.99 -6.62 -3.33
N THR A 93 -18.89 -7.36 -3.35
CA THR A 93 -17.83 -7.27 -2.35
C THR A 93 -16.89 -6.10 -2.59
N ALA A 94 -16.73 -5.66 -3.84
CA ALA A 94 -15.86 -4.53 -4.18
C ALA A 94 -16.39 -3.19 -3.62
N PRO A 95 -15.51 -2.33 -3.09
CA PRO A 95 -15.89 -0.99 -2.67
C PRO A 95 -16.30 -0.16 -3.89
N LYS A 96 -17.49 0.45 -3.86
CA LYS A 96 -18.01 1.22 -5.00
C LYS A 96 -18.84 2.42 -4.58
N ASN A 97 -18.75 3.48 -5.38
CA ASN A 97 -19.58 4.69 -5.27
C ASN A 97 -20.61 4.76 -6.40
N MET A 98 -20.34 4.08 -7.52
CA MET A 98 -21.21 3.95 -8.69
C MET A 98 -21.49 2.46 -8.96
N LEU A 99 -22.43 2.16 -9.86
CA LEU A 99 -22.81 0.78 -10.18
C LEU A 99 -21.62 -0.08 -10.65
N THR A 100 -20.70 0.52 -11.41
CA THR A 100 -19.57 -0.14 -12.06
C THR A 100 -18.27 -0.10 -11.26
N GLY A 101 -18.16 0.74 -10.23
CA GLY A 101 -16.92 0.88 -9.48
C GLY A 101 -16.84 2.13 -8.60
N PHE A 102 -15.61 2.50 -8.26
CA PHE A 102 -15.29 3.65 -7.44
C PHE A 102 -14.70 4.76 -8.31
N VAL A 103 -15.19 5.98 -8.14
CA VAL A 103 -14.72 7.17 -8.86
C VAL A 103 -14.43 8.25 -7.83
N GLU A 104 -13.21 8.76 -7.87
CA GLU A 104 -12.73 9.87 -7.04
C GLU A 104 -12.01 10.91 -7.89
N SER A 105 -11.99 12.15 -7.42
CA SER A 105 -11.25 13.23 -8.06
C SER A 105 -9.75 13.07 -7.76
N ALA A 106 -8.96 12.75 -8.78
CA ALA A 106 -7.51 12.70 -8.69
C ALA A 106 -6.87 13.98 -9.24
N HIS A 107 -5.76 14.41 -8.63
CA HIS A 107 -4.96 15.54 -9.09
C HIS A 107 -3.65 15.02 -9.66
N VAL A 108 -3.59 14.88 -10.99
CA VAL A 108 -2.41 14.39 -11.72
C VAL A 108 -1.85 15.51 -12.58
N ASN A 109 -0.53 15.55 -12.76
CA ASN A 109 0.11 16.49 -13.67
C ASN A 109 -0.28 16.16 -15.13
N ASN A 110 -0.84 17.13 -15.85
CA ASN A 110 -1.26 16.99 -17.26
C ASN A 110 -0.15 16.43 -18.14
N PHE A 111 1.10 16.89 -17.97
CA PHE A 111 2.22 16.40 -18.78
C PHE A 111 2.49 14.92 -18.55
N GLN A 112 2.48 14.47 -17.30
CA GLN A 112 2.73 13.07 -16.97
C GLN A 112 1.59 12.18 -17.46
N PHE A 113 0.34 12.63 -17.34
CA PHE A 113 -0.81 11.90 -17.87
C PHE A 113 -0.71 11.72 -19.39
N GLU A 114 -0.48 12.82 -20.13
CA GLU A 114 -0.29 12.79 -21.58
C GLU A 114 0.93 11.97 -22.01
N GLN A 115 2.01 12.01 -21.22
CA GLN A 115 3.19 11.21 -21.45
C GLN A 115 2.88 9.71 -21.34
N GLN A 116 2.17 9.28 -20.29
CA GLN A 116 1.84 7.87 -20.07
C GLN A 116 0.81 7.36 -21.08
N ILE A 117 -0.25 8.12 -21.39
CA ILE A 117 -1.28 7.69 -22.36
C ILE A 117 -0.66 7.52 -23.76
N ARG A 118 0.18 8.46 -24.22
CA ARG A 118 0.87 8.34 -25.52
C ARG A 118 1.88 7.20 -25.54
N SER A 119 2.55 6.95 -24.42
CA SER A 119 3.47 5.82 -24.30
C SER A 119 2.71 4.50 -24.41
N PHE A 120 1.55 4.38 -23.76
CA PHE A 120 0.70 3.20 -23.88
C PHE A 120 0.20 2.99 -25.32
N ASP A 121 -0.32 4.04 -25.96
CA ASP A 121 -0.87 3.96 -27.32
C ASP A 121 0.18 3.60 -28.38
N THR A 122 1.44 4.04 -28.20
CA THR A 122 2.51 3.87 -29.19
C THR A 122 3.44 2.69 -28.91
N LEU A 123 3.79 2.45 -27.64
CA LEU A 123 4.74 1.43 -27.23
C LEU A 123 4.05 0.18 -26.65
N GLY A 124 2.78 0.30 -26.25
CA GLY A 124 1.99 -0.80 -25.68
C GLY A 124 2.21 -1.01 -24.18
N PHE A 125 2.96 -0.13 -23.51
CA PHE A 125 3.17 -0.18 -22.06
C PHE A 125 3.18 1.22 -21.45
N ALA A 126 2.79 1.31 -20.19
CA ALA A 126 2.84 2.53 -19.39
C ALA A 126 2.98 2.20 -17.90
N ARG A 127 3.22 3.21 -17.08
CA ARG A 127 3.27 3.08 -15.62
C ARG A 127 1.85 2.98 -15.04
N ASP A 128 1.66 2.12 -14.04
CA ASP A 128 0.36 1.94 -13.37
C ASP A 128 -0.06 3.25 -12.67
N PRO A 129 -1.22 3.85 -13.00
CA PRO A 129 -1.72 5.03 -12.33
C PRO A 129 -2.32 4.73 -10.94
N SER A 130 -2.40 3.46 -10.52
CA SER A 130 -2.95 3.06 -9.22
C SER A 130 -2.11 3.57 -8.05
N ALA A 131 -2.75 4.09 -7.00
CA ALA A 131 -2.06 4.66 -5.83
C ALA A 131 -1.16 3.65 -5.11
N ASP A 132 -1.61 2.40 -4.98
CA ASP A 132 -0.91 1.35 -4.23
C ASP A 132 0.27 0.72 -5.00
N GLN A 133 0.19 0.71 -6.34
CA GLN A 133 1.15 -0.03 -7.20
C GLN A 133 1.81 0.85 -8.26
N SER A 134 2.02 2.12 -7.94
CA SER A 134 2.50 3.14 -8.88
C SER A 134 3.88 2.86 -9.51
N SER A 135 4.69 1.92 -9.03
CA SER A 135 6.01 1.60 -9.60
C SER A 135 5.99 0.52 -10.69
N GLN A 136 4.85 -0.13 -10.91
CA GLN A 136 4.75 -1.23 -11.85
C GLN A 136 4.40 -0.73 -13.26
N PHE A 137 4.83 -1.48 -14.26
CA PHE A 137 4.41 -1.26 -15.65
C PHE A 137 3.23 -2.15 -15.99
N ILE A 138 2.27 -1.60 -16.73
CA ILE A 138 1.08 -2.28 -17.24
C ILE A 138 1.13 -2.37 -18.77
N GLY A 139 0.46 -3.37 -19.35
CA GLY A 139 0.53 -3.68 -20.79
C GLY A 139 1.66 -4.66 -21.12
N ASP A 140 2.48 -4.32 -22.11
CA ASP A 140 3.61 -5.14 -22.57
C ASP A 140 4.83 -5.01 -21.64
N THR A 141 4.80 -5.70 -20.50
CA THR A 141 5.87 -5.67 -19.48
C THR A 141 7.24 -6.12 -19.99
N LYS A 142 7.28 -7.03 -20.96
CA LYS A 142 8.55 -7.49 -21.58
C LYS A 142 9.24 -6.36 -22.34
N LYS A 143 8.48 -5.62 -23.17
CA LYS A 143 9.01 -4.47 -23.91
C LYS A 143 9.42 -3.35 -22.96
N ALA A 144 8.68 -3.14 -21.87
CA ALA A 144 9.05 -2.18 -20.83
C ALA A 144 10.40 -2.52 -20.20
N GLN A 145 10.69 -3.80 -19.93
CA GLN A 145 11.98 -4.23 -19.41
C GLN A 145 13.11 -4.08 -20.44
N GLU A 146 12.87 -4.42 -21.71
CA GLU A 146 13.83 -4.28 -22.81
C GLU A 146 14.22 -2.82 -23.07
N THR A 147 13.23 -1.91 -22.98
CA THR A 147 13.41 -0.46 -23.19
C THR A 147 13.71 0.31 -21.92
N GLN A 148 13.89 -0.38 -20.78
CA GLN A 148 14.13 0.20 -19.45
C GLN A 148 13.05 1.21 -19.01
N GLY A 149 11.82 1.06 -19.51
CA GLY A 149 10.70 1.94 -19.20
C GLY A 149 10.76 3.32 -19.86
N ALA A 150 11.61 3.50 -20.86
CA ALA A 150 11.78 4.78 -21.52
C ALA A 150 10.51 5.22 -22.26
N SER A 151 10.15 6.48 -22.11
CA SER A 151 8.96 7.06 -22.70
C SER A 151 9.20 7.58 -24.13
N LEU A 152 8.13 7.77 -24.91
CA LEU A 152 8.17 8.39 -26.23
C LEU A 152 8.86 9.77 -26.21
N PHE A 153 8.67 10.53 -25.13
CA PHE A 153 9.26 11.86 -24.94
C PHE A 153 10.76 11.83 -24.61
N GLU A 154 11.28 10.70 -24.13
CA GLU A 154 12.68 10.50 -23.76
C GLU A 154 13.53 10.03 -24.95
N GLY A 155 12.94 9.98 -26.15
CA GLY A 155 13.66 9.73 -27.40
C GLY A 155 13.67 8.28 -27.87
N GLN A 156 12.83 7.40 -27.28
CA GLN A 156 12.60 6.06 -27.83
C GLN A 156 12.08 6.18 -29.27
N LYS A 157 12.85 5.64 -30.21
CA LYS A 157 12.50 5.66 -31.64
C LYS A 157 11.51 4.53 -31.91
N THR A 158 10.22 4.84 -31.93
CA THR A 158 9.16 3.90 -32.35
C THR A 158 9.14 3.65 -33.87
N GLY A 159 10.09 4.21 -34.62
CA GLY A 159 10.15 4.11 -36.08
C GLY A 159 11.13 3.05 -36.54
N GLY A 160 10.60 1.96 -37.10
CA GLY A 160 11.35 1.08 -38.00
C GLY A 160 11.65 1.78 -39.34
N GLU A 161 11.74 1.01 -40.43
CA GLU A 161 12.00 1.56 -41.75
C GLU A 161 10.94 2.62 -42.14
N LYS A 162 11.41 3.84 -42.47
CA LYS A 162 10.53 4.95 -42.83
C LYS A 162 9.83 4.66 -44.15
N ARG A 163 8.49 4.65 -44.13
CA ARG A 163 7.69 4.50 -45.34
C ARG A 163 7.97 5.66 -46.31
N ARG A 164 8.30 5.32 -47.57
CA ARG A 164 8.57 6.31 -48.61
C ARG A 164 7.28 7.03 -49.00
N ARG A 165 7.30 8.37 -48.94
CA ARG A 165 6.24 9.25 -49.48
C ARG A 165 6.64 9.77 -50.86
N LYS A 166 5.67 9.98 -51.75
CA LYS A 166 5.86 10.79 -52.96
C LYS A 166 6.02 12.24 -52.48
N ARG A 167 7.16 12.85 -52.76
CA ARG A 167 7.49 14.21 -52.32
C ARG A 167 7.72 15.08 -53.55
N ASN A 168 6.94 16.14 -53.68
CA ASN A 168 7.17 17.24 -54.61
C ASN A 168 7.10 18.55 -53.83
N MET A 169 8.26 19.21 -53.72
CA MET A 169 8.44 20.43 -52.95
C MET A 169 8.57 21.67 -53.84
N ASP A 170 8.38 21.54 -55.15
CA ASP A 170 8.40 22.71 -56.04
C ASP A 170 7.05 23.42 -55.95
N PRO A 171 6.99 24.62 -55.33
CA PRO A 171 5.74 25.38 -55.20
C PRO A 171 5.27 25.95 -56.55
N SER A 172 6.11 25.89 -57.59
CA SER A 172 5.78 26.37 -58.95
C SER A 172 4.93 25.36 -59.72
N ASP A 173 4.93 24.09 -59.31
CA ASP A 173 4.14 23.02 -59.93
C ASP A 173 2.72 23.00 -59.35
N VAL A 174 1.79 23.65 -60.06
CA VAL A 174 0.39 23.83 -59.65
C VAL A 174 -0.36 22.49 -59.49
N GLU A 175 -0.03 21.48 -60.29
CA GLU A 175 -0.75 20.21 -60.33
C GLU A 175 -0.10 19.12 -59.46
N GLY A 176 1.21 19.22 -59.24
CA GLY A 176 1.99 18.18 -58.60
C GLY A 176 2.50 18.50 -57.19
N TYR A 177 2.39 19.74 -56.70
CA TYR A 177 2.91 20.13 -55.39
C TYR A 177 2.22 19.38 -54.24
N THR A 178 2.99 18.66 -53.43
CA THR A 178 2.46 17.88 -52.30
C THR A 178 2.56 18.61 -50.97
N GLY A 179 3.45 19.61 -50.85
CA GLY A 179 3.70 20.34 -49.59
C GLY A 179 4.21 19.48 -48.43
N ILE A 180 4.52 18.21 -48.69
CA ILE A 180 5.02 17.19 -47.76
C ILE A 180 6.00 16.24 -48.47
#